data_AF-A0A9E6W260-F1
#
_entry.id   AF-A0A9E6W260-F1
#
_cell.length_a   1.000
_cell.length_b   1.000
_cell.length_c   1.000
_cell.angle_alpha   90.00
_cell.angle_beta   90.00
_cell.angle_gamma   90.00
#
_symmetry.space_group_name_H-M   'P 1'
#
loop_
_entity.id
_entity.type
_entity.pdbx_description
1 polymer ?
#
loop_
_entity_poly.entity_id
_entity_poly.type
_entity_poly.pdbx_seq_one_letter_code
_entity_poly.pdbx_strand_id
1 'polypeptide(L)'
;MNRILYSLLLLFIFAPSRGQNPEKIKKLKKLGLVYVQYPFLYMAETETSNGAYTEYVNWLRIHADSNSLKEALPDTQAWTKILSYNEPFVKYYFSHQAYQDYPVVNVSQAQARGYCQWKQNRLNELLKKENSEIDSVIVRLPTEQEWMDAARSGLCQDAPYPWDGSGIRKMDEKRRKGMIRLNARRTMPVLVSRLNDNGMITTPLKSYWPNEIGLWNMSGNAAEWVEENGKTKGGSWNQGPHRARIDQPGYYDGDSSANCETGFRYVVEIVRFKAQPVLPFEFSKKAFKKDFLAINDSLFAQNTELSNYAYQQFLLENPNPEYRIQSENWQNHTRYAFVQQQGVSGHFPEHPVVNISYEAAQAYCTWLTKKYETWEDKPYKKVVFRLPSHEEWEMAARDGRPGSFYPWGGPFLRNSQGAYLANFCPLEEQYLDRNDTGAQFYDYPNGNKSISRAVDGSVFLCVGKSYYPLLNELYQMAGNAAEMTQTKGESRGGSWNSNQFEITISAIGHYSSPNPMTGFRVFMEILEF
;
A
#
# COMPACT_ATOMS: atom_id res chain seq x y z
N MET A 1 -14.01 5.20 -29.36
CA MET A 1 -13.56 5.46 -27.99
C MET A 1 -12.03 5.30 -27.81
N ASN A 2 -11.22 5.49 -28.85
CA ASN A 2 -9.77 5.19 -28.86
C ASN A 2 -8.84 6.41 -28.62
N ARG A 3 -9.37 7.56 -28.18
CA ARG A 3 -8.56 8.79 -27.98
C ARG A 3 -8.28 9.15 -26.53
N ILE A 4 -8.93 8.51 -25.55
CA ILE A 4 -8.80 8.87 -24.13
C ILE A 4 -7.67 8.10 -23.43
N LEU A 5 -7.31 6.90 -23.90
CA LEU A 5 -6.20 6.13 -23.33
C LEU A 5 -4.82 6.78 -23.55
N TYR A 6 -4.63 7.46 -24.68
CA TYR A 6 -3.33 7.94 -25.18
C TYR A 6 -2.66 9.10 -24.42
N SER A 7 -3.30 9.68 -23.40
CA SER A 7 -2.79 10.90 -22.73
C SER A 7 -2.41 10.69 -21.26
N LEU A 8 -2.44 9.45 -20.76
CA LEU A 8 -2.59 9.16 -19.32
C LEU A 8 -1.38 8.53 -18.63
N LEU A 9 -0.26 8.36 -19.33
CA LEU A 9 0.78 7.38 -18.92
C LEU A 9 2.16 8.01 -18.63
N LEU A 10 2.21 9.34 -18.58
CA LEU A 10 3.43 10.15 -18.32
C LEU A 10 3.64 10.57 -16.85
N LEU A 11 2.87 10.06 -15.87
CA LEU A 11 2.77 10.72 -14.55
C LEU A 11 3.12 9.88 -13.32
N PHE A 12 3.76 8.73 -13.49
CA PHE A 12 4.28 7.91 -12.39
C PHE A 12 5.59 8.45 -11.78
N ILE A 13 5.72 9.78 -11.66
CA ILE A 13 6.98 10.46 -11.33
C ILE A 13 6.89 11.04 -9.90
N PHE A 14 7.69 10.43 -9.03
CA PHE A 14 8.18 10.83 -7.69
C PHE A 14 7.17 11.07 -6.56
N ALA A 15 7.47 10.43 -5.42
CA ALA A 15 6.87 10.67 -4.12
C ALA A 15 7.21 12.09 -3.62
N PRO A 16 6.28 12.72 -2.88
CA PRO A 16 6.69 13.53 -1.76
C PRO A 16 6.04 13.05 -0.47
N SER A 17 6.87 13.01 0.56
CA SER A 17 6.52 13.18 1.97
C SER A 17 5.31 14.09 2.17
N ARG A 18 4.38 13.68 3.04
CA ARG A 18 3.26 14.45 3.62
C ARG A 18 2.47 15.35 2.64
N GLY A 19 1.27 14.90 2.34
CA GLY A 19 0.26 15.69 1.63
C GLY A 19 -0.04 15.07 0.27
N GLN A 20 -1.10 14.28 0.22
CA GLN A 20 -1.70 13.81 -1.02
C GLN A 20 -1.86 14.99 -2.00
N ASN A 21 -1.14 14.99 -3.13
CA ASN A 21 -1.30 16.02 -4.14
C ASN A 21 -2.69 15.86 -4.80
N PRO A 22 -3.64 16.79 -4.58
CA PRO A 22 -5.03 16.66 -5.06
C PRO A 22 -5.14 16.60 -6.59
N GLU A 23 -4.16 17.15 -7.32
CA GLU A 23 -4.14 17.11 -8.78
C GLU A 23 -3.76 15.74 -9.35
N LYS A 24 -2.90 14.97 -8.66
CA LYS A 24 -2.54 13.60 -9.04
C LYS A 24 -3.72 12.65 -8.82
N ILE A 25 -4.44 12.79 -7.70
CA ILE A 25 -5.69 12.06 -7.40
C ILE A 25 -6.79 12.39 -8.43
N LYS A 26 -6.90 13.64 -8.87
CA LYS A 26 -7.86 14.05 -9.93
C LYS A 26 -7.61 13.39 -11.29
N LYS A 27 -6.38 12.95 -11.62
CA LYS A 27 -6.05 12.32 -12.90
C LYS A 27 -6.19 10.79 -12.91
N LEU A 28 -5.90 10.10 -11.79
CA LEU A 28 -6.19 8.66 -11.63
C LEU A 28 -7.69 8.33 -11.77
N LYS A 29 -8.54 9.23 -11.27
CA LYS A 29 -10.00 9.19 -11.47
C LYS A 29 -10.43 9.11 -12.95
N LYS A 30 -9.60 9.53 -13.91
CA LYS A 30 -9.92 9.45 -15.34
C LYS A 30 -9.84 8.03 -15.92
N LEU A 31 -9.11 7.12 -15.26
CA LEU A 31 -9.04 5.70 -15.62
C LEU A 31 -10.08 4.84 -14.87
N GLY A 32 -10.92 5.47 -14.03
CA GLY A 32 -11.81 4.75 -13.13
C GLY A 32 -11.05 3.91 -12.10
N LEU A 33 -9.83 4.33 -11.71
CA LEU A 33 -9.02 3.69 -10.67
C LEU A 33 -8.85 4.63 -9.47
N VAL A 34 -8.97 4.05 -8.28
CA VAL A 34 -8.77 4.69 -6.98
C VAL A 34 -7.57 4.02 -6.31
N TYR A 35 -6.70 4.79 -5.64
CA TYR A 35 -5.59 4.20 -4.90
C TYR A 35 -6.10 3.59 -3.59
N VAL A 36 -5.62 2.40 -3.25
CA VAL A 36 -5.94 1.71 -1.99
C VAL A 36 -4.70 1.72 -1.10
N GLN A 37 -3.56 1.25 -1.62
CA GLN A 37 -2.26 1.33 -0.95
C GLN A 37 -1.25 1.97 -1.89
N TYR A 38 -0.91 3.24 -1.64
CA TYR A 38 0.02 3.97 -2.48
C TYR A 38 1.46 3.48 -2.28
N PRO A 39 2.30 3.42 -3.33
CA PRO A 39 2.02 3.73 -4.74
C PRO A 39 1.59 2.55 -5.61
N PHE A 40 1.41 1.35 -5.06
CA PHE A 40 1.44 0.12 -5.84
C PHE A 40 0.09 -0.60 -6.00
N LEU A 41 -0.93 -0.31 -5.20
CA LEU A 41 -2.23 -0.98 -5.28
C LEU A 41 -3.36 0.02 -5.57
N TYR A 42 -4.06 -0.23 -6.67
CA TYR A 42 -5.21 0.52 -7.13
C TYR A 42 -6.42 -0.39 -7.29
N MET A 43 -7.62 0.14 -7.16
CA MET A 43 -8.89 -0.58 -7.29
C MET A 43 -9.81 0.14 -8.27
N ALA A 44 -10.58 -0.61 -9.05
CA ALA A 44 -11.63 -0.04 -9.88
C ALA A 44 -12.64 0.73 -9.03
N GLU A 45 -13.00 1.94 -9.46
CA GLU A 45 -13.87 2.86 -8.71
C GLU A 45 -15.28 2.30 -8.50
N THR A 46 -15.71 1.40 -9.36
CA THR A 46 -17.03 0.75 -9.36
C THR A 46 -16.86 -0.76 -9.61
N GLU A 47 -17.95 -1.50 -9.51
CA GLU A 47 -18.02 -2.84 -10.10
C GLU A 47 -17.71 -2.80 -11.61
N THR A 48 -17.27 -3.94 -12.16
CA THR A 48 -17.04 -4.08 -13.60
C THR A 48 -18.38 -3.97 -14.32
N SER A 49 -18.47 -3.10 -15.33
CA SER A 49 -19.71 -2.88 -16.06
C SER A 49 -20.00 -3.97 -17.08
N ASN A 50 -21.27 -4.15 -17.45
CA ASN A 50 -21.65 -4.99 -18.61
C ASN A 50 -20.92 -4.54 -19.88
N GLY A 51 -20.73 -3.23 -20.07
CA GLY A 51 -20.01 -2.70 -21.24
C GLY A 51 -18.53 -3.08 -21.25
N ALA A 52 -17.84 -2.94 -20.11
CA ALA A 52 -16.43 -3.35 -19.99
C ALA A 52 -16.27 -4.86 -20.21
N TYR A 53 -17.19 -5.67 -19.68
CA TYR A 53 -17.17 -7.11 -19.90
C TYR A 53 -17.53 -7.49 -21.36
N THR A 54 -18.40 -6.72 -22.01
CA THR A 54 -18.71 -6.87 -23.44
C THR A 54 -17.47 -6.63 -24.31
N GLU A 55 -16.61 -5.67 -23.97
CA GLU A 55 -15.32 -5.48 -24.67
C GLU A 55 -14.44 -6.73 -24.59
N TYR A 56 -14.36 -7.37 -23.42
CA TYR A 56 -13.64 -8.63 -23.23
C TYR A 56 -14.21 -9.76 -24.09
N VAL A 57 -15.52 -9.97 -24.05
CA VAL A 57 -16.21 -11.00 -24.86
C VAL A 57 -16.02 -10.75 -26.36
N ASN A 58 -16.12 -9.49 -26.81
CA ASN A 58 -15.88 -9.12 -28.20
C ASN A 58 -14.42 -9.37 -28.62
N TRP A 59 -13.46 -9.13 -27.73
CA TRP A 59 -12.07 -9.45 -27.99
C TRP A 59 -11.88 -10.96 -28.18
N LEU A 60 -12.47 -11.79 -27.32
CA LEU A 60 -12.42 -13.25 -27.42
C LEU A 60 -13.06 -13.77 -28.72
N ARG A 61 -14.17 -13.18 -29.18
CA ARG A 61 -14.81 -13.54 -30.46
C ARG A 61 -13.87 -13.44 -31.66
N ILE A 62 -12.89 -12.54 -31.59
CA ILE A 62 -11.94 -12.28 -32.69
C ILE A 62 -10.64 -13.06 -32.49
N HIS A 63 -10.19 -13.26 -31.25
CA HIS A 63 -8.82 -13.71 -30.95
C HIS A 63 -8.72 -15.05 -30.24
N ALA A 64 -9.82 -15.64 -29.76
CA ALA A 64 -9.83 -16.89 -29.01
C ALA A 64 -10.69 -17.96 -29.70
N ASP A 65 -10.51 -19.22 -29.29
CA ASP A 65 -11.30 -20.33 -29.78
C ASP A 65 -12.74 -20.31 -29.23
N SER A 66 -13.61 -21.14 -29.82
CA SER A 66 -15.03 -21.18 -29.47
C SER A 66 -15.30 -21.65 -28.04
N ASN A 67 -14.46 -22.51 -27.47
CA ASN A 67 -14.63 -22.97 -26.09
C ASN A 67 -14.27 -21.85 -25.11
N SER A 68 -13.13 -21.18 -25.30
CA SER A 68 -12.74 -20.03 -24.50
C SER A 68 -13.80 -18.92 -24.49
N LEU A 69 -14.41 -18.63 -25.65
CA LEU A 69 -15.53 -17.70 -25.73
C LEU A 69 -16.75 -18.19 -24.95
N LYS A 70 -17.14 -19.46 -25.13
CA LYS A 70 -18.31 -20.04 -24.46
C LYS A 70 -18.15 -20.02 -22.94
N GLU A 71 -16.97 -20.36 -22.45
CA GLU A 71 -16.64 -20.35 -21.02
C GLU A 71 -16.63 -18.93 -20.43
N ALA A 72 -16.40 -17.90 -21.24
CA ALA A 72 -16.43 -16.50 -20.80
C ALA A 72 -17.82 -15.84 -20.87
N LEU A 73 -18.83 -16.45 -21.50
CA LEU A 73 -20.16 -15.84 -21.61
C LEU A 73 -20.92 -15.90 -20.27
N PRO A 74 -21.55 -14.79 -19.82
CA PRO A 74 -22.36 -14.81 -18.60
C PRO A 74 -23.54 -15.79 -18.69
N ASP A 75 -23.85 -16.47 -17.59
CA ASP A 75 -24.99 -17.39 -17.49
C ASP A 75 -26.31 -16.61 -17.33
N THR A 76 -26.82 -16.09 -18.44
CA THR A 76 -28.06 -15.30 -18.45
C THR A 76 -29.28 -16.02 -17.84
N GLN A 77 -29.29 -17.35 -17.82
CA GLN A 77 -30.38 -18.14 -17.25
C GLN A 77 -30.47 -18.03 -15.73
N ALA A 78 -29.41 -17.58 -15.04
CA ALA A 78 -29.42 -17.38 -13.60
C ALA A 78 -30.45 -16.33 -13.12
N TRP A 79 -30.94 -15.46 -14.01
CA TRP A 79 -32.07 -14.56 -13.71
C TRP A 79 -33.41 -15.30 -13.46
N THR A 80 -33.58 -16.51 -13.98
CA THR A 80 -34.80 -17.32 -13.81
C THR A 80 -34.94 -17.93 -12.42
N LYS A 81 -33.86 -17.96 -11.63
CA LYS A 81 -33.82 -18.60 -10.31
C LYS A 81 -34.49 -17.77 -9.21
N ILE A 82 -34.81 -16.49 -9.48
CA ILE A 82 -35.50 -15.60 -8.56
C ILE A 82 -37.01 -15.67 -8.83
N LEU A 83 -37.84 -15.75 -7.77
CA LEU A 83 -39.30 -15.94 -7.81
C LEU A 83 -40.07 -14.72 -8.37
N SER A 84 -39.80 -14.33 -9.63
CA SER A 84 -40.49 -13.25 -10.37
C SER A 84 -40.37 -13.40 -11.90
N TYR A 85 -41.25 -12.76 -12.67
CA TYR A 85 -41.16 -12.70 -14.14
C TYR A 85 -39.92 -11.88 -14.57
N ASN A 86 -38.80 -12.56 -14.84
CA ASN A 86 -37.49 -11.96 -15.15
C ASN A 86 -37.02 -12.20 -16.60
N GLU A 87 -37.90 -12.69 -17.49
CA GLU A 87 -37.57 -12.95 -18.90
C GLU A 87 -36.86 -11.77 -19.61
N PRO A 88 -37.23 -10.49 -19.38
CA PRO A 88 -36.50 -9.38 -19.97
C PRO A 88 -35.03 -9.33 -19.54
N PHE A 89 -34.70 -9.66 -18.30
CA PHE A 89 -33.31 -9.60 -17.81
C PHE A 89 -32.46 -10.74 -18.38
N VAL A 90 -33.05 -11.94 -18.56
CA VAL A 90 -32.40 -13.05 -19.26
C VAL A 90 -31.93 -12.60 -20.64
N LYS A 91 -32.79 -11.91 -21.39
CA LYS A 91 -32.50 -11.51 -22.77
C LYS A 91 -31.61 -10.26 -22.89
N TYR A 92 -31.84 -9.27 -22.04
CA TYR A 92 -31.37 -7.91 -22.28
C TYR A 92 -30.34 -7.39 -21.27
N TYR A 93 -30.22 -7.99 -20.07
CA TYR A 93 -29.38 -7.40 -19.02
C TYR A 93 -27.91 -7.26 -19.46
N PHE A 94 -27.33 -8.30 -20.06
CA PHE A 94 -25.95 -8.25 -20.52
C PHE A 94 -25.80 -7.58 -21.91
N SER A 95 -26.81 -7.71 -22.77
CA SER A 95 -26.68 -7.43 -24.20
C SER A 95 -27.19 -6.05 -24.64
N HIS A 96 -28.10 -5.43 -23.89
CA HIS A 96 -28.77 -4.21 -24.31
C HIS A 96 -28.04 -2.95 -23.85
N GLN A 97 -28.05 -1.89 -24.69
CA GLN A 97 -27.33 -0.64 -24.42
C GLN A 97 -27.74 0.02 -23.09
N ALA A 98 -29.01 -0.08 -22.70
CA ALA A 98 -29.52 0.49 -21.46
C ALA A 98 -28.86 -0.06 -20.18
N TYR A 99 -28.24 -1.24 -20.25
CA TYR A 99 -27.58 -1.88 -19.11
C TYR A 99 -26.04 -1.83 -19.17
N GLN A 100 -25.45 -1.10 -20.13
CA GLN A 100 -24.00 -1.03 -20.30
C GLN A 100 -23.28 -0.49 -19.06
N ASP A 101 -23.91 0.42 -18.32
CA ASP A 101 -23.39 1.05 -17.10
C ASP A 101 -23.91 0.39 -15.82
N TYR A 102 -24.40 -0.85 -15.89
CA TYR A 102 -24.78 -1.68 -14.74
C TYR A 102 -23.68 -2.69 -14.42
N PRO A 103 -23.58 -3.20 -13.18
CA PRO A 103 -22.60 -4.22 -12.84
C PRO A 103 -22.84 -5.49 -13.66
N VAL A 104 -21.76 -6.08 -14.17
CA VAL A 104 -21.83 -7.43 -14.73
C VAL A 104 -22.13 -8.41 -13.60
N VAL A 105 -23.18 -9.21 -13.79
CA VAL A 105 -23.58 -10.32 -12.91
C VAL A 105 -23.78 -11.57 -13.77
N ASN A 106 -24.13 -12.69 -13.16
CA ASN A 106 -24.16 -14.00 -13.81
C ASN A 106 -22.78 -14.44 -14.32
N VAL A 107 -21.73 -14.05 -13.61
CA VAL A 107 -20.37 -14.47 -13.89
C VAL A 107 -19.83 -15.29 -12.72
N SER A 108 -19.20 -16.42 -13.02
CA SER A 108 -18.50 -17.22 -12.03
C SER A 108 -17.20 -16.54 -11.59
N GLN A 109 -16.63 -16.98 -10.48
CA GLN A 109 -15.32 -16.46 -10.04
C GLN A 109 -14.23 -16.76 -11.09
N ALA A 110 -14.30 -17.90 -11.78
CA ALA A 110 -13.37 -18.25 -12.85
C ALA A 110 -13.50 -17.29 -14.05
N GLN A 111 -14.73 -16.91 -14.43
CA GLN A 111 -14.99 -15.93 -15.48
C GLN A 111 -14.47 -14.53 -15.11
N ALA A 112 -14.61 -14.12 -13.84
CA ALA A 112 -14.06 -12.87 -13.33
C ALA A 112 -12.51 -12.88 -13.39
N ARG A 113 -11.87 -13.98 -12.99
CA ARG A 113 -10.41 -14.16 -13.11
C ARG A 113 -9.94 -14.11 -14.57
N GLY A 114 -10.69 -14.73 -15.50
CA GLY A 114 -10.41 -14.65 -16.94
C GLY A 114 -10.42 -13.21 -17.47
N TYR A 115 -11.41 -12.42 -17.07
CA TYR A 115 -11.45 -10.99 -17.39
C TYR A 115 -10.24 -10.24 -16.83
N CYS A 116 -9.88 -10.49 -15.57
CA CYS A 116 -8.71 -9.86 -14.94
C CYS A 116 -7.41 -10.18 -15.71
N GLN A 117 -7.20 -11.44 -16.11
CA GLN A 117 -6.06 -11.86 -16.92
C GLN A 117 -6.03 -11.13 -18.28
N TRP A 118 -7.17 -11.03 -18.96
CA TRP A 118 -7.27 -10.27 -20.20
C TRP A 118 -6.94 -8.78 -19.98
N LYS A 119 -7.50 -8.17 -18.94
CA LYS A 119 -7.26 -6.76 -18.60
C LYS A 119 -5.79 -6.50 -18.28
N GLN A 120 -5.13 -7.41 -17.58
CA GLN A 120 -3.69 -7.38 -17.32
C GLN A 120 -2.90 -7.34 -18.63
N ASN A 121 -3.20 -8.24 -19.57
CA ASN A 121 -2.49 -8.30 -20.85
C ASN A 121 -2.67 -6.99 -21.64
N ARG A 122 -3.92 -6.49 -21.73
CA ARG A 122 -4.22 -5.22 -22.40
C ARG A 122 -3.50 -4.03 -21.76
N LEU A 123 -3.44 -3.99 -20.42
CA LEU A 123 -2.76 -2.91 -19.72
C LEU A 123 -1.24 -3.00 -19.92
N ASN A 124 -0.62 -4.17 -19.77
CA ASN A 124 0.82 -4.32 -20.01
C ASN A 124 1.23 -4.01 -21.46
N GLU A 125 0.41 -4.37 -22.45
CA GLU A 125 0.64 -3.96 -23.86
C GLU A 125 0.59 -2.44 -24.02
N LEU A 126 -0.35 -1.78 -23.35
CA LEU A 126 -0.46 -0.32 -23.35
C LEU A 126 0.76 0.33 -22.70
N LEU A 127 1.19 -0.16 -21.53
CA LEU A 127 2.39 0.35 -20.82
C LEU A 127 3.63 0.31 -21.72
N LYS A 128 3.82 -0.79 -22.46
CA LYS A 128 4.91 -0.96 -23.43
C LYS A 128 4.79 0.02 -24.59
N LYS A 129 3.60 0.11 -25.20
CA LYS A 129 3.33 0.99 -26.34
C LYS A 129 3.55 2.47 -26.02
N GLU A 130 3.23 2.87 -24.79
CA GLU A 130 3.38 4.25 -24.33
C GLU A 130 4.74 4.54 -23.67
N ASN A 131 5.67 3.58 -23.71
CA ASN A 131 6.98 3.68 -23.10
C ASN A 131 6.92 4.12 -21.62
N SER A 132 5.97 3.57 -20.86
CA SER A 132 5.78 3.83 -19.43
C SER A 132 7.05 3.62 -18.61
N GLU A 133 7.19 4.34 -17.49
CA GLU A 133 8.15 4.00 -16.43
C GLU A 133 7.75 2.74 -15.66
N ILE A 134 6.46 2.40 -15.64
CA ILE A 134 6.00 1.10 -15.13
C ILE A 134 6.36 0.04 -16.17
N ASP A 135 7.11 -0.97 -15.74
CA ASP A 135 7.46 -2.10 -16.58
C ASP A 135 6.31 -3.11 -16.68
N SER A 136 5.71 -3.45 -15.53
CA SER A 136 4.60 -4.42 -15.49
C SER A 136 3.65 -4.24 -14.32
N VAL A 137 2.40 -4.63 -14.56
CA VAL A 137 1.31 -4.71 -13.58
C VAL A 137 0.66 -6.09 -13.63
N ILE A 138 0.00 -6.44 -12.53
CA ILE A 138 -0.97 -7.54 -12.49
C ILE A 138 -2.37 -6.98 -12.25
N VAL A 139 -3.37 -7.65 -12.82
CA VAL A 139 -4.79 -7.33 -12.59
C VAL A 139 -5.45 -8.57 -12.04
N ARG A 140 -6.08 -8.46 -10.88
CA ARG A 140 -6.67 -9.58 -10.14
C ARG A 140 -7.91 -9.15 -9.34
N LEU A 141 -8.62 -10.12 -8.79
CA LEU A 141 -9.62 -9.83 -7.75
C LEU A 141 -8.91 -9.33 -6.49
N PRO A 142 -9.52 -8.41 -5.71
CA PRO A 142 -8.98 -8.04 -4.40
C PRO A 142 -9.03 -9.22 -3.44
N THR A 143 -8.12 -9.28 -2.47
CA THR A 143 -8.35 -10.14 -1.30
C THR A 143 -9.54 -9.63 -0.49
N GLU A 144 -10.09 -10.48 0.37
CA GLU A 144 -11.11 -10.08 1.34
C GLU A 144 -10.61 -8.90 2.19
N GLN A 145 -9.35 -8.94 2.64
CA GLN A 145 -8.76 -7.87 3.45
C GLN A 145 -8.58 -6.58 2.65
N GLU A 146 -8.03 -6.65 1.42
CA GLU A 146 -7.87 -5.48 0.54
C GLU A 146 -9.22 -4.82 0.24
N TRP A 147 -10.27 -5.64 0.05
CA TRP A 147 -11.64 -5.15 -0.14
C TRP A 147 -12.16 -4.42 1.10
N MET A 148 -11.96 -4.99 2.29
CA MET A 148 -12.41 -4.40 3.55
C MET A 148 -11.68 -3.08 3.87
N ASP A 149 -10.36 -3.05 3.68
CA ASP A 149 -9.54 -1.84 3.90
C ASP A 149 -9.97 -0.73 2.94
N ALA A 150 -10.18 -1.08 1.67
CA ALA A 150 -10.66 -0.17 0.64
C ALA A 150 -12.07 0.37 0.97
N ALA A 151 -12.97 -0.49 1.47
CA ALA A 151 -14.32 -0.10 1.88
C ALA A 151 -14.30 0.89 3.06
N ARG A 152 -13.48 0.62 4.08
CA ARG A 152 -13.35 1.48 5.27
C ARG A 152 -12.71 2.82 4.93
N SER A 153 -11.72 2.86 4.05
CA SER A 153 -11.11 4.12 3.58
C SER A 153 -10.63 5.04 4.71
N GLY A 154 -10.05 4.48 5.78
CA GLY A 154 -9.57 5.22 6.96
C GLY A 154 -10.59 5.37 8.10
N LEU A 155 -11.80 4.81 7.96
CA LEU A 155 -12.73 4.65 9.06
C LEU A 155 -12.22 3.61 10.08
N CYS A 156 -12.76 3.66 11.31
CA CYS A 156 -12.42 2.71 12.36
C CYS A 156 -12.76 1.26 11.98
N GLN A 157 -12.10 0.30 12.63
CA GLN A 157 -12.26 -1.13 12.38
C GLN A 157 -13.73 -1.59 12.53
N ASP A 158 -14.46 -0.99 13.47
CA ASP A 158 -15.86 -1.36 13.77
C ASP A 158 -16.88 -0.64 12.87
N ALA A 159 -16.43 0.15 11.90
CA ALA A 159 -17.31 0.81 10.94
C ALA A 159 -18.11 -0.26 10.18
N PRO A 160 -19.45 -0.30 10.33
CA PRO A 160 -20.27 -1.35 9.74
C PRO A 160 -20.46 -1.16 8.24
N TYR A 161 -20.28 0.06 7.74
CA TYR A 161 -20.53 0.46 6.37
C TYR A 161 -19.39 1.36 5.87
N PRO A 162 -19.24 1.57 4.55
CA PRO A 162 -18.14 2.34 3.95
C PRO A 162 -18.33 3.86 4.08
N TRP A 163 -18.88 4.28 5.21
CA TRP A 163 -19.15 5.66 5.53
C TRP A 163 -19.23 5.88 7.04
N ASP A 164 -19.07 7.13 7.46
CA ASP A 164 -19.22 7.49 8.86
C ASP A 164 -20.66 7.24 9.37
N GLY A 165 -20.76 6.63 10.56
CA GLY A 165 -21.99 6.24 11.23
C GLY A 165 -22.51 4.83 10.88
N SER A 166 -23.40 4.31 11.74
CA SER A 166 -23.95 2.95 11.63
C SER A 166 -25.24 2.83 10.82
N GLY A 167 -25.85 3.95 10.45
CA GLY A 167 -27.11 4.00 9.73
C GLY A 167 -26.95 3.85 8.22
N ILE A 168 -27.91 3.19 7.57
CA ILE A 168 -27.97 3.04 6.10
C ILE A 168 -28.54 4.26 5.36
N ARG A 169 -28.85 5.33 6.10
CA ARG A 169 -29.48 6.54 5.56
C ARG A 169 -28.54 7.73 5.70
N LYS A 170 -28.55 8.60 4.70
CA LYS A 170 -27.79 9.85 4.70
C LYS A 170 -28.41 10.84 5.71
N MET A 171 -27.61 11.42 6.59
CA MET A 171 -28.10 12.32 7.66
C MET A 171 -27.50 13.73 7.62
N ASP A 172 -26.35 13.87 6.98
CA ASP A 172 -25.44 15.00 6.94
C ASP A 172 -25.77 16.05 5.86
N GLU A 173 -26.72 15.77 4.95
CA GLU A 173 -27.03 16.67 3.82
C GLU A 173 -28.50 17.08 3.78
N LYS A 174 -28.79 18.39 3.90
CA LYS A 174 -30.17 18.93 3.97
C LYS A 174 -31.09 18.47 2.83
N ARG A 175 -30.59 18.37 1.60
CA ARG A 175 -31.39 18.00 0.40
C ARG A 175 -31.56 16.50 0.20
N ARG A 176 -30.68 15.68 0.78
CA ARG A 176 -30.62 14.22 0.59
C ARG A 176 -30.79 13.46 1.91
N LYS A 177 -31.20 14.16 2.97
CA LYS A 177 -31.43 13.61 4.31
C LYS A 177 -32.51 12.52 4.25
N GLY A 178 -32.23 11.38 4.85
CA GLY A 178 -33.12 10.22 4.90
C GLY A 178 -33.03 9.28 3.70
N MET A 179 -32.32 9.65 2.62
CA MET A 179 -32.10 8.78 1.46
C MET A 179 -31.25 7.57 1.83
N ILE A 180 -31.56 6.41 1.24
CA ILE A 180 -30.82 5.17 1.47
C ILE A 180 -29.50 5.23 0.69
N ARG A 181 -28.42 4.73 1.30
CA ARG A 181 -27.05 4.82 0.77
C ARG A 181 -26.57 3.60 0.00
N LEU A 182 -27.42 2.57 -0.13
CA LEU A 182 -27.11 1.31 -0.79
C LEU A 182 -28.35 0.72 -1.47
N ASN A 183 -28.10 -0.17 -2.44
CA ASN A 183 -29.13 -1.02 -3.05
C ASN A 183 -29.19 -2.38 -2.33
N ALA A 184 -30.27 -2.66 -1.60
CA ALA A 184 -30.42 -3.89 -0.82
C ALA A 184 -31.92 -4.22 -0.59
N ARG A 185 -32.25 -5.49 -0.43
CA ARG A 185 -33.63 -5.97 -0.21
C ARG A 185 -34.16 -5.51 1.14
N ARG A 186 -35.37 -4.96 1.14
CA ARG A 186 -36.13 -4.61 2.36
C ARG A 186 -37.28 -5.59 2.56
N THR A 187 -37.74 -5.77 3.80
CA THR A 187 -38.77 -6.75 4.19
C THR A 187 -40.07 -6.62 3.37
N MET A 188 -40.59 -7.77 2.91
CA MET A 188 -41.83 -8.10 2.15
C MET A 188 -42.48 -7.06 1.21
N PRO A 189 -42.84 -7.45 -0.04
CA PRO A 189 -43.48 -6.60 -1.07
C PRO A 189 -44.98 -6.36 -0.80
N VAL A 190 -45.35 -5.98 0.41
CA VAL A 190 -46.75 -5.73 0.79
C VAL A 190 -46.81 -4.53 1.74
N LEU A 191 -46.55 -3.32 1.23
CA LEU A 191 -47.40 -2.12 1.39
C LEU A 191 -46.68 -0.90 0.80
N VAL A 192 -47.24 -0.43 -0.32
CA VAL A 192 -47.22 0.94 -0.88
C VAL A 192 -46.31 1.95 -0.15
N SER A 193 -45.03 2.00 -0.52
CA SER A 193 -44.17 3.17 -0.32
C SER A 193 -43.16 3.21 -1.46
N ARG A 194 -42.93 4.39 -2.04
CA ARG A 194 -41.84 4.61 -3.01
C ARG A 194 -40.54 4.02 -2.46
N LEU A 195 -39.87 3.18 -3.26
CA LEU A 195 -38.50 2.75 -3.01
C LEU A 195 -37.61 4.00 -2.89
N ASN A 196 -37.06 4.27 -1.71
CA ASN A 196 -36.15 5.41 -1.48
C ASN A 196 -34.67 5.02 -1.73
N ASP A 197 -34.46 3.81 -2.25
CA ASP A 197 -33.22 3.23 -2.80
C ASP A 197 -33.29 3.12 -4.34
N ASN A 198 -34.47 3.25 -4.96
CA ASN A 198 -34.64 3.40 -6.40
C ASN A 198 -34.20 2.20 -7.27
N GLY A 199 -34.03 1.00 -6.69
CA GLY A 199 -33.61 -0.22 -7.40
C GLY A 199 -34.45 -1.45 -7.05
N MET A 200 -35.06 -2.09 -8.06
CA MET A 200 -35.72 -3.41 -7.91
C MET A 200 -34.76 -4.58 -8.15
N ILE A 201 -33.70 -4.33 -8.92
CA ILE A 201 -32.56 -5.21 -9.18
C ILE A 201 -31.29 -4.38 -8.97
N THR A 202 -30.17 -4.73 -9.59
CA THR A 202 -29.00 -3.84 -9.67
C THR A 202 -29.35 -2.45 -10.21
N THR A 203 -28.51 -1.48 -9.90
CA THR A 203 -28.61 -0.07 -10.33
C THR A 203 -27.33 0.31 -11.09
N PRO A 204 -27.36 1.41 -11.87
CA PRO A 204 -26.15 1.91 -12.52
C PRO A 204 -24.99 2.09 -11.54
N LEU A 205 -23.76 1.91 -12.02
CA LEU A 205 -22.54 1.87 -11.20
C LEU A 205 -22.33 3.11 -10.31
N LYS A 206 -22.88 4.27 -10.68
CA LYS A 206 -22.75 5.52 -9.90
C LYS A 206 -24.09 6.03 -9.36
N SER A 207 -24.86 5.14 -8.73
CA SER A 207 -26.20 5.47 -8.20
C SER A 207 -26.23 5.99 -6.76
N TYR A 208 -25.22 5.64 -5.94
CA TYR A 208 -25.16 6.02 -4.52
C TYR A 208 -24.06 7.06 -4.26
N TRP A 209 -23.48 7.10 -3.05
CA TRP A 209 -22.35 7.98 -2.76
C TRP A 209 -21.09 7.13 -2.63
N PRO A 210 -19.96 7.58 -3.16
CA PRO A 210 -18.70 6.90 -2.94
C PRO A 210 -18.24 7.07 -1.49
N ASN A 211 -17.34 6.19 -1.05
CA ASN A 211 -16.59 6.37 0.21
C ASN A 211 -15.50 7.46 0.08
N GLU A 212 -14.71 7.68 1.14
CA GLU A 212 -13.74 8.78 1.23
C GLU A 212 -12.67 8.76 0.13
N ILE A 213 -12.28 7.56 -0.34
CA ILE A 213 -11.30 7.43 -1.42
C ILE A 213 -11.93 7.44 -2.82
N GLY A 214 -13.26 7.35 -2.92
CA GLY A 214 -13.99 7.47 -4.19
C GLY A 214 -14.55 6.16 -4.75
N LEU A 215 -14.63 5.09 -3.95
CA LEU A 215 -15.20 3.81 -4.36
C LEU A 215 -16.72 3.82 -4.21
N TRP A 216 -17.43 3.45 -5.28
CA TRP A 216 -18.89 3.39 -5.33
C TRP A 216 -19.40 1.99 -5.00
N ASN A 217 -20.59 1.91 -4.41
CA ASN A 217 -21.33 0.66 -4.16
C ASN A 217 -20.54 -0.44 -3.42
N MET A 218 -19.61 -0.07 -2.53
CA MET A 218 -18.95 -1.08 -1.67
C MET A 218 -19.97 -1.82 -0.77
N SER A 219 -21.13 -1.22 -0.52
CA SER A 219 -22.26 -1.90 0.14
C SER A 219 -23.45 -1.97 -0.80
N GLY A 220 -23.97 -3.18 -1.03
CA GLY A 220 -25.14 -3.48 -1.84
C GLY A 220 -24.85 -3.54 -3.34
N ASN A 221 -25.92 -3.44 -4.12
CA ASN A 221 -25.89 -3.53 -5.58
C ASN A 221 -25.54 -4.93 -6.09
N ALA A 222 -24.26 -5.28 -6.22
CA ALA A 222 -23.84 -6.64 -6.50
C ALA A 222 -22.82 -7.08 -5.44
N ALA A 223 -22.96 -8.30 -4.93
CA ALA A 223 -21.90 -8.91 -4.16
C ALA A 223 -20.66 -9.08 -5.05
N GLU A 224 -19.47 -8.97 -4.48
CA GLU A 224 -18.25 -8.92 -5.28
C GLU A 224 -17.36 -10.11 -4.99
N TRP A 225 -16.98 -10.84 -6.04
CA TRP A 225 -15.95 -11.88 -5.94
C TRP A 225 -14.65 -11.29 -5.40
N VAL A 226 -14.10 -11.92 -4.37
CA VAL A 226 -12.73 -11.68 -3.89
C VAL A 226 -11.79 -12.79 -4.38
N GLU A 227 -10.49 -12.67 -4.11
CA GLU A 227 -9.46 -13.61 -4.57
C GLU A 227 -9.64 -15.00 -3.97
N GLU A 228 -10.03 -15.06 -2.70
CA GLU A 228 -10.26 -16.28 -1.94
C GLU A 228 -11.37 -17.12 -2.59
N ASN A 229 -11.13 -18.43 -2.73
CA ASN A 229 -11.99 -19.30 -3.51
C ASN A 229 -13.44 -19.32 -2.99
N GLY A 230 -14.38 -18.99 -3.89
CA GLY A 230 -15.81 -18.99 -3.58
C GLY A 230 -16.24 -17.96 -2.53
N LYS A 231 -15.44 -16.94 -2.22
CA LYS A 231 -15.83 -15.88 -1.28
C LYS A 231 -16.35 -14.62 -1.98
N THR A 232 -17.26 -13.92 -1.32
CA THR A 232 -17.79 -12.61 -1.77
C THR A 232 -17.87 -11.57 -0.65
N LYS A 233 -17.93 -10.29 -1.01
CA LYS A 233 -18.15 -9.17 -0.07
C LYS A 233 -19.19 -8.17 -0.57
N GLY A 234 -19.63 -7.27 0.31
CA GLY A 234 -20.47 -6.11 -0.04
C GLY A 234 -21.97 -6.37 -0.08
N GLY A 235 -22.42 -7.63 -0.18
CA GLY A 235 -23.84 -7.98 -0.25
C GLY A 235 -24.53 -7.50 -1.55
N SER A 236 -25.73 -8.00 -1.83
CA SER A 236 -26.41 -7.75 -3.11
C SER A 236 -27.70 -6.95 -2.97
N TRP A 237 -28.24 -6.52 -4.12
CA TRP A 237 -29.56 -5.92 -4.27
C TRP A 237 -30.71 -6.79 -3.71
N ASN A 238 -30.56 -8.12 -3.66
CA ASN A 238 -31.58 -9.05 -3.19
C ASN A 238 -31.36 -9.50 -1.73
N GLN A 239 -30.40 -8.90 -1.01
CA GLN A 239 -30.07 -9.26 0.36
C GLN A 239 -30.37 -8.12 1.33
N GLY A 240 -30.66 -8.45 2.59
CA GLY A 240 -30.93 -7.44 3.61
C GLY A 240 -29.70 -6.54 3.87
N PRO A 241 -29.87 -5.26 4.26
CA PRO A 241 -28.75 -4.34 4.47
C PRO A 241 -27.70 -4.80 5.48
N HIS A 242 -28.06 -5.71 6.40
CA HIS A 242 -27.09 -6.31 7.33
C HIS A 242 -26.03 -7.11 6.57
N ARG A 243 -26.38 -7.80 5.47
CA ARG A 243 -25.41 -8.56 4.64
C ARG A 243 -24.46 -7.66 3.84
N ALA A 244 -24.81 -6.39 3.67
CA ALA A 244 -24.01 -5.42 2.95
C ALA A 244 -22.98 -4.70 3.83
N ARG A 245 -22.83 -5.11 5.09
CA ARG A 245 -21.84 -4.54 5.99
C ARG A 245 -20.42 -5.03 5.66
N ILE A 246 -19.42 -4.22 5.97
CA ILE A 246 -18.01 -4.52 5.69
C ILE A 246 -17.54 -5.79 6.40
N ASP A 247 -17.97 -5.97 7.65
CA ASP A 247 -17.58 -7.05 8.55
C ASP A 247 -18.26 -8.39 8.26
N GLN A 248 -19.26 -8.43 7.37
CA GLN A 248 -20.02 -9.64 7.12
C GLN A 248 -19.37 -10.53 6.05
N PRO A 249 -19.38 -11.86 6.23
CA PRO A 249 -18.98 -12.80 5.17
C PRO A 249 -19.97 -12.76 4.01
N GLY A 250 -19.54 -13.28 2.86
CA GLY A 250 -20.39 -13.35 1.69
C GLY A 250 -21.53 -14.35 1.87
N TYR A 251 -22.67 -14.05 1.27
CA TYR A 251 -23.86 -14.90 1.40
C TYR A 251 -23.70 -16.25 0.68
N TYR A 252 -22.95 -16.27 -0.41
CA TYR A 252 -22.69 -17.46 -1.23
C TYR A 252 -21.31 -18.06 -0.96
N ASP A 253 -20.71 -17.78 0.21
CA ASP A 253 -19.37 -18.26 0.51
C ASP A 253 -19.28 -19.79 0.44
N GLY A 254 -18.35 -20.29 -0.38
CA GLY A 254 -18.20 -21.71 -0.70
C GLY A 254 -18.77 -22.12 -2.07
N ASP A 255 -19.54 -21.25 -2.73
CA ASP A 255 -20.02 -21.42 -4.10
C ASP A 255 -19.32 -20.40 -5.01
N SER A 256 -18.64 -20.88 -6.06
CA SER A 256 -17.94 -20.04 -7.05
C SER A 256 -18.69 -19.94 -8.38
N SER A 257 -19.92 -20.45 -8.46
CA SER A 257 -20.75 -20.48 -9.65
C SER A 257 -21.43 -19.13 -9.94
N ALA A 258 -21.88 -18.95 -11.19
CA ALA A 258 -22.55 -17.74 -11.65
C ALA A 258 -23.94 -17.57 -11.03
N ASN A 259 -24.25 -16.35 -10.60
CA ASN A 259 -25.59 -15.96 -10.13
C ASN A 259 -25.86 -14.47 -10.40
N CYS A 260 -27.13 -14.06 -10.33
CA CYS A 260 -27.59 -12.69 -10.67
C CYS A 260 -27.39 -11.65 -9.56
N GLU A 261 -26.79 -12.05 -8.45
CA GLU A 261 -26.49 -11.20 -7.30
C GLU A 261 -25.00 -10.90 -7.16
N THR A 262 -24.14 -11.68 -7.83
CA THR A 262 -22.68 -11.58 -7.73
C THR A 262 -22.04 -11.11 -9.02
N GLY A 263 -21.26 -10.05 -8.91
CA GLY A 263 -20.35 -9.51 -9.91
C GLY A 263 -18.93 -9.43 -9.35
N PHE A 264 -18.15 -8.48 -9.84
CA PHE A 264 -16.80 -8.24 -9.31
C PHE A 264 -16.27 -6.85 -9.66
N ARG A 265 -15.34 -6.37 -8.85
CA ARG A 265 -14.38 -5.33 -9.22
C ARG A 265 -12.96 -5.91 -9.19
N TYR A 266 -12.01 -5.22 -9.79
CA TYR A 266 -10.63 -5.67 -9.86
C TYR A 266 -9.68 -4.67 -9.21
N VAL A 267 -8.53 -5.18 -8.78
CA VAL A 267 -7.38 -4.39 -8.38
C VAL A 267 -6.30 -4.46 -9.46
N VAL A 268 -5.54 -3.38 -9.55
CA VAL A 268 -4.32 -3.28 -10.35
C VAL A 268 -3.17 -3.11 -9.38
N GLU A 269 -2.27 -4.10 -9.37
CA GLU A 269 -1.04 -4.05 -8.59
C GLU A 269 0.12 -3.76 -9.54
N ILE A 270 0.88 -2.71 -9.26
CA ILE A 270 2.15 -2.46 -9.92
C ILE A 270 3.14 -3.48 -9.39
N VAL A 271 3.72 -4.27 -10.28
CA VAL A 271 4.73 -5.27 -9.91
C VAL A 271 6.11 -4.69 -10.05
N ARG A 272 6.41 -4.02 -11.16
CA ARG A 272 7.79 -3.56 -11.45
C ARG A 272 7.80 -2.21 -12.17
N PHE A 273 8.78 -1.39 -11.84
CA PHE A 273 9.18 -0.20 -12.59
C PHE A 273 10.44 -0.50 -13.40
N LYS A 274 10.62 0.19 -14.54
CA LYS A 274 11.87 0.16 -15.29
C LYS A 274 13.02 0.64 -14.39
N ALA A 275 14.15 -0.05 -14.47
CA ALA A 275 15.34 0.32 -13.72
C ALA A 275 15.83 1.71 -14.18
N GLN A 276 16.22 2.54 -13.22
CA GLN A 276 16.89 3.80 -13.49
C GLN A 276 18.39 3.56 -13.61
N PRO A 277 19.10 4.24 -14.52
CA PRO A 277 20.54 4.15 -14.59
C PRO A 277 21.17 4.68 -13.29
N VAL A 278 22.14 3.92 -12.78
CA VAL A 278 22.92 4.30 -11.60
C VAL A 278 24.15 5.07 -12.10
N LEU A 279 24.23 6.37 -11.78
CA LEU A 279 25.37 7.21 -12.18
C LEU A 279 26.56 6.96 -11.25
N PRO A 280 27.81 7.00 -11.73
CA PRO A 280 28.98 6.81 -10.87
C PRO A 280 29.00 7.72 -9.64
N PHE A 281 29.49 7.21 -8.52
CA PHE A 281 29.64 7.96 -7.28
C PHE A 281 30.77 9.00 -7.37
N GLU A 282 30.46 10.24 -6.98
CA GLU A 282 31.44 11.31 -6.85
C GLU A 282 31.19 12.14 -5.58
N PHE A 283 32.27 12.50 -4.88
CA PHE A 283 32.19 13.44 -3.78
C PHE A 283 32.00 14.87 -4.27
N SER A 284 31.10 15.61 -3.62
CA SER A 284 30.95 17.05 -3.77
C SER A 284 31.03 17.71 -2.41
N LYS A 285 31.83 18.79 -2.26
CA LYS A 285 31.91 19.56 -0.99
C LYS A 285 30.52 19.97 -0.49
N LYS A 286 29.62 20.35 -1.42
CA LYS A 286 28.26 20.77 -1.09
C LYS A 286 27.39 19.61 -0.61
N ALA A 287 27.42 18.47 -1.30
CA ALA A 287 26.66 17.29 -0.90
C ALA A 287 27.19 16.74 0.43
N PHE A 288 28.51 16.61 0.55
CA PHE A 288 29.18 16.13 1.76
C PHE A 288 28.80 16.92 3.01
N LYS A 289 28.84 18.26 2.96
CA LYS A 289 28.43 19.13 4.10
C LYS A 289 26.94 19.02 4.45
N LYS A 290 26.09 18.70 3.48
CA LYS A 290 24.66 18.50 3.69
C LYS A 290 24.38 17.12 4.28
N ASP A 291 25.17 16.13 3.88
CA ASP A 291 24.93 14.73 4.20
C ASP A 291 25.61 14.29 5.48
N PHE A 292 26.77 14.86 5.86
CA PHE A 292 27.44 14.59 7.12
C PHE A 292 27.34 15.79 8.07
N LEU A 293 26.66 15.57 9.19
CA LEU A 293 26.34 16.58 10.19
C LEU A 293 27.17 16.34 11.45
N ALA A 294 27.68 17.41 12.05
CA ALA A 294 28.53 17.33 13.23
C ALA A 294 27.71 16.88 14.44
N ILE A 295 28.21 15.88 15.17
CA ILE A 295 27.71 15.47 16.49
C ILE A 295 28.55 16.14 17.58
N ASN A 296 29.87 16.21 17.35
CA ASN A 296 30.83 17.00 18.14
C ASN A 296 32.00 17.43 17.23
N ASP A 297 33.08 17.95 17.80
CA ASP A 297 34.22 18.49 17.06
C ASP A 297 34.94 17.49 16.15
N SER A 298 34.90 16.19 16.47
CA SER A 298 35.61 15.14 15.74
C SER A 298 34.71 14.05 15.16
N LEU A 299 33.41 14.06 15.48
CA LEU A 299 32.45 13.02 15.08
C LEU A 299 31.31 13.63 14.28
N PHE A 300 31.05 13.03 13.13
CA PHE A 300 29.95 13.37 12.23
C PHE A 300 29.08 12.14 11.98
N ALA A 301 27.81 12.35 11.69
CA ALA A 301 26.90 11.30 11.28
C ALA A 301 26.19 11.69 9.99
N GLN A 302 25.86 10.68 9.18
CA GLN A 302 25.04 10.90 8.00
C GLN A 302 23.63 11.39 8.42
N ASN A 303 23.05 12.33 7.67
CA ASN A 303 21.79 12.99 8.04
C ASN A 303 20.57 12.04 8.02
N THR A 304 20.65 10.94 7.28
CA THR A 304 19.66 9.84 7.24
C THR A 304 20.38 8.50 7.32
N GLU A 305 19.61 7.41 7.45
CA GLU A 305 20.07 6.07 7.14
C GLU A 305 20.65 6.00 5.70
N LEU A 306 21.59 5.09 5.47
CA LEU A 306 22.21 4.93 4.16
C LEU A 306 21.16 4.54 3.12
N SER A 307 21.13 5.23 2.00
CA SER A 307 20.13 4.99 0.96
C SER A 307 20.48 3.81 0.04
N ASN A 308 19.47 3.19 -0.56
CA ASN A 308 19.65 2.16 -1.58
C ASN A 308 20.49 2.66 -2.75
N TYR A 309 20.32 3.91 -3.17
CA TYR A 309 21.10 4.51 -4.25
C TYR A 309 22.59 4.52 -3.91
N ALA A 310 22.95 5.01 -2.72
CA ALA A 310 24.34 5.06 -2.29
C ALA A 310 24.94 3.65 -2.18
N TYR A 311 24.18 2.69 -1.66
CA TYR A 311 24.63 1.31 -1.56
C TYR A 311 24.79 0.62 -2.93
N GLN A 312 23.93 0.92 -3.90
CA GLN A 312 24.05 0.40 -5.27
C GLN A 312 25.37 0.86 -5.94
N GLN A 313 25.86 2.07 -5.66
CA GLN A 313 27.17 2.52 -6.13
C GLN A 313 28.29 1.62 -5.64
N PHE A 314 28.26 1.27 -4.36
CA PHE A 314 29.22 0.37 -3.76
C PHE A 314 29.20 -1.00 -4.44
N LEU A 315 28.01 -1.55 -4.71
CA LEU A 315 27.86 -2.85 -5.38
C LEU A 315 28.39 -2.87 -6.82
N LEU A 316 28.28 -1.75 -7.55
CA LEU A 316 28.82 -1.64 -8.91
C LEU A 316 30.34 -1.80 -8.94
N GLU A 317 31.03 -1.28 -7.93
CA GLU A 317 32.49 -1.38 -7.82
C GLU A 317 32.95 -2.62 -7.06
N ASN A 318 32.06 -3.25 -6.30
CA ASN A 318 32.34 -4.41 -5.45
C ASN A 318 31.29 -5.51 -5.69
N PRO A 319 31.29 -6.18 -6.86
CA PRO A 319 30.30 -7.19 -7.23
C PRO A 319 30.53 -8.53 -6.52
N ASN A 320 30.65 -8.50 -5.19
CA ASN A 320 30.76 -9.68 -4.33
C ASN A 320 29.34 -10.17 -3.96
N PRO A 321 28.98 -11.45 -4.25
CA PRO A 321 27.70 -12.03 -3.85
C PRO A 321 27.37 -11.92 -2.35
N GLU A 322 28.37 -11.86 -1.48
CA GLU A 322 28.19 -11.68 -0.03
C GLU A 322 27.66 -10.30 0.36
N TYR A 323 27.82 -9.30 -0.52
CA TYR A 323 27.33 -7.93 -0.31
C TYR A 323 25.95 -7.69 -0.93
N ARG A 324 25.38 -8.69 -1.62
CA ARG A 324 24.08 -8.53 -2.28
C ARG A 324 22.97 -8.21 -1.27
N ILE A 325 22.03 -7.40 -1.70
CA ILE A 325 20.78 -7.18 -0.97
C ILE A 325 19.91 -8.44 -1.11
N GLN A 326 19.53 -9.04 0.03
CA GLN A 326 18.70 -10.24 0.11
C GLN A 326 17.21 -9.89 0.07
N SER A 327 16.78 -9.27 -1.04
CA SER A 327 15.42 -8.76 -1.23
C SER A 327 14.33 -9.83 -1.08
N GLU A 328 14.66 -11.11 -1.27
CA GLU A 328 13.76 -12.26 -1.05
C GLU A 328 13.15 -12.31 0.35
N ASN A 329 13.82 -11.79 1.38
CA ASN A 329 13.31 -11.77 2.75
C ASN A 329 12.03 -10.94 2.92
N TRP A 330 11.74 -10.01 2.01
CA TRP A 330 10.49 -9.26 2.01
C TRP A 330 9.25 -10.15 1.80
N GLN A 331 9.39 -11.33 1.19
CA GLN A 331 8.28 -12.26 0.96
C GLN A 331 7.59 -12.68 2.27
N ASN A 332 8.30 -12.64 3.40
CA ASN A 332 7.77 -12.95 4.72
C ASN A 332 6.93 -11.81 5.33
N HIS A 333 6.99 -10.60 4.76
CA HIS A 333 6.38 -9.40 5.31
C HIS A 333 5.29 -8.79 4.42
N THR A 334 5.33 -9.09 3.12
CA THR A 334 4.43 -8.51 2.13
C THR A 334 4.21 -9.45 0.95
N ARG A 335 2.96 -9.50 0.49
CA ARG A 335 2.59 -10.18 -0.77
C ARG A 335 2.93 -9.34 -2.01
N TYR A 336 3.15 -8.04 -1.85
CA TYR A 336 3.24 -7.11 -2.98
C TYR A 336 4.63 -7.15 -3.62
N ALA A 337 4.69 -7.56 -4.88
CA ALA A 337 5.94 -7.77 -5.61
C ALA A 337 6.77 -6.48 -5.74
N PHE A 338 6.10 -5.33 -5.77
CA PHE A 338 6.76 -4.02 -5.79
C PHE A 338 7.53 -3.73 -4.50
N VAL A 339 6.95 -4.01 -3.33
CA VAL A 339 7.65 -3.79 -2.04
C VAL A 339 8.81 -4.77 -1.90
N GLN A 340 8.66 -5.99 -2.42
CA GLN A 340 9.73 -6.99 -2.43
C GLN A 340 10.96 -6.55 -3.25
N GLN A 341 10.86 -5.50 -4.08
CA GLN A 341 11.97 -4.96 -4.85
C GLN A 341 12.74 -3.82 -4.15
N GLN A 342 12.42 -3.51 -2.90
CA GLN A 342 13.21 -2.61 -2.06
C GLN A 342 14.70 -3.00 -2.09
N GLY A 343 15.57 -2.03 -2.40
CA GLY A 343 17.02 -2.22 -2.51
C GLY A 343 17.55 -2.68 -3.86
N VAL A 344 16.79 -3.47 -4.62
CA VAL A 344 17.23 -3.99 -5.94
C VAL A 344 16.65 -3.22 -7.12
N SER A 345 15.56 -2.47 -6.91
CA SER A 345 14.93 -1.63 -7.92
C SER A 345 15.34 -0.16 -7.78
N GLY A 346 15.55 0.51 -8.92
CA GLY A 346 15.80 1.95 -9.00
C GLY A 346 14.61 2.82 -8.59
N HIS A 347 13.48 2.24 -8.15
CA HIS A 347 12.32 2.98 -7.64
C HIS A 347 12.42 3.34 -6.15
N PHE A 348 13.31 2.68 -5.39
CA PHE A 348 13.52 2.97 -3.97
C PHE A 348 14.87 3.66 -3.67
N PRO A 349 15.39 4.58 -4.51
CA PRO A 349 16.77 5.04 -4.39
C PRO A 349 17.03 5.75 -3.05
N GLU A 350 16.06 6.50 -2.55
CA GLU A 350 16.17 7.29 -1.33
C GLU A 350 15.59 6.58 -0.08
N HIS A 351 15.17 5.32 -0.21
CA HIS A 351 14.79 4.52 0.96
C HIS A 351 16.06 3.95 1.61
N PRO A 352 16.04 3.71 2.93
CA PRO A 352 17.15 3.04 3.60
C PRO A 352 17.46 1.69 2.98
N VAL A 353 18.75 1.38 2.88
CA VAL A 353 19.20 0.03 2.56
C VAL A 353 18.97 -0.89 3.75
N VAL A 354 18.33 -2.01 3.48
CA VAL A 354 18.07 -3.10 4.43
C VAL A 354 18.35 -4.44 3.73
N ASN A 355 18.16 -5.57 4.40
CA ASN A 355 18.45 -6.90 3.85
C ASN A 355 19.92 -7.08 3.41
N ILE A 356 20.84 -6.47 4.14
CA ILE A 356 22.28 -6.66 3.94
C ILE A 356 22.91 -7.29 5.18
N SER A 357 24.07 -7.92 5.01
CA SER A 357 24.85 -8.45 6.13
C SER A 357 25.60 -7.34 6.86
N TYR A 358 25.96 -7.63 8.11
CA TYR A 358 26.83 -6.77 8.90
C TYR A 358 28.18 -6.53 8.21
N GLU A 359 28.75 -7.60 7.66
CA GLU A 359 30.00 -7.59 6.91
C GLU A 359 29.90 -6.65 5.69
N ALA A 360 28.76 -6.64 5.01
CA ALA A 360 28.56 -5.78 3.86
C ALA A 360 28.41 -4.29 4.26
N ALA A 361 27.81 -3.99 5.41
CA ALA A 361 27.78 -2.63 5.97
C ALA A 361 29.18 -2.13 6.36
N GLN A 362 29.99 -2.98 6.98
CA GLN A 362 31.40 -2.66 7.29
C GLN A 362 32.25 -2.49 6.02
N ALA A 363 32.05 -3.34 5.01
CA ALA A 363 32.71 -3.24 3.73
C ALA A 363 32.36 -1.92 3.01
N TYR A 364 31.10 -1.49 3.06
CA TYR A 364 30.67 -0.19 2.56
C TYR A 364 31.42 0.96 3.25
N CYS A 365 31.50 0.93 4.58
CA CYS A 365 32.21 1.96 5.36
C CYS A 365 33.72 2.02 4.99
N THR A 366 34.33 0.85 4.81
CA THR A 366 35.73 0.73 4.37
C THR A 366 35.93 1.28 2.95
N TRP A 367 35.01 0.96 2.04
CA TRP A 367 35.01 1.48 0.67
C TRP A 367 34.86 3.00 0.64
N LEU A 368 33.93 3.56 1.42
CA LEU A 368 33.71 5.00 1.49
C LEU A 368 34.95 5.74 2.04
N THR A 369 35.64 5.15 3.01
CA THR A 369 36.93 5.65 3.52
C THR A 369 37.98 5.75 2.41
N LYS A 370 38.15 4.67 1.63
CA LYS A 370 39.09 4.67 0.49
C LYS A 370 38.72 5.70 -0.58
N LYS A 371 37.43 5.85 -0.88
CA LYS A 371 36.94 6.87 -1.81
C LYS A 371 37.27 8.27 -1.32
N TYR A 372 37.09 8.53 -0.03
CA TYR A 372 37.39 9.82 0.56
C TYR A 372 38.90 10.13 0.54
N GLU A 373 39.75 9.13 0.76
CA GLU A 373 41.21 9.30 0.68
C GLU A 373 41.67 9.82 -0.68
N THR A 374 41.04 9.34 -1.76
CA THR A 374 41.29 9.74 -3.15
C THR A 374 40.63 11.05 -3.57
N TRP A 375 39.81 11.66 -2.72
CA TRP A 375 39.14 12.92 -3.03
C TRP A 375 40.12 14.08 -2.85
N GLU A 376 40.58 14.67 -3.96
CA GLU A 376 41.57 15.76 -3.96
C GLU A 376 41.13 16.97 -3.10
N ASP A 377 39.83 17.25 -3.13
CA ASP A 377 39.20 18.43 -2.58
C ASP A 377 38.56 18.18 -1.20
N LYS A 378 39.06 17.18 -0.47
CA LYS A 378 38.49 16.76 0.81
C LYS A 378 38.63 17.82 1.91
N PRO A 379 37.62 17.99 2.78
CA PRO A 379 37.61 19.03 3.82
C PRO A 379 38.50 18.73 5.03
N TYR A 380 38.78 17.46 5.29
CA TYR A 380 39.65 16.99 6.38
C TYR A 380 40.72 16.08 5.82
N LYS A 381 41.94 16.18 6.34
CA LYS A 381 43.09 15.42 5.82
C LYS A 381 42.90 13.91 5.93
N LYS A 382 42.43 13.44 7.10
CA LYS A 382 42.27 12.01 7.39
C LYS A 382 41.01 11.75 8.20
N VAL A 383 40.17 10.85 7.71
CA VAL A 383 38.92 10.43 8.36
C VAL A 383 38.74 8.92 8.25
N VAL A 384 37.89 8.36 9.09
CA VAL A 384 37.41 6.96 8.98
C VAL A 384 35.89 6.96 9.00
N PHE A 385 35.29 6.27 8.03
CA PHE A 385 33.86 5.98 8.04
C PHE A 385 33.62 4.61 8.68
N ARG A 386 32.63 4.53 9.56
CA ARG A 386 32.31 3.31 10.32
C ARG A 386 30.87 3.33 10.82
N LEU A 387 30.43 2.18 11.32
CA LEU A 387 29.22 2.11 12.15
C LEU A 387 29.48 2.83 13.49
N PRO A 388 28.45 3.43 14.11
CA PRO A 388 28.56 4.08 15.41
C PRO A 388 28.70 3.07 16.54
N SER A 389 29.31 3.48 17.65
CA SER A 389 29.10 2.82 18.94
C SER A 389 27.69 3.10 19.47
N HIS A 390 27.28 2.36 20.49
CA HIS A 390 26.01 2.62 21.19
C HIS A 390 25.92 4.03 21.75
N GLU A 391 26.99 4.49 22.40
CA GLU A 391 27.09 5.79 23.05
C GLU A 391 27.06 6.92 22.03
N GLU A 392 27.77 6.75 20.90
CA GLU A 392 27.78 7.72 19.81
C GLU A 392 26.41 7.86 19.14
N TRP A 393 25.72 6.73 18.93
CA TRP A 393 24.37 6.73 18.38
C TRP A 393 23.38 7.43 19.33
N GLU A 394 23.43 7.10 20.63
CA GLU A 394 22.57 7.74 21.64
C GLU A 394 22.87 9.24 21.78
N MET A 395 24.14 9.64 21.72
CA MET A 395 24.55 11.05 21.74
C MET A 395 23.96 11.82 20.55
N ALA A 396 24.04 11.24 19.35
CA ALA A 396 23.46 11.80 18.13
C ALA A 396 21.93 11.91 18.22
N ALA A 397 21.25 10.89 18.76
CA ALA A 397 19.80 10.85 18.90
C ALA A 397 19.27 11.79 19.99
N ARG A 398 20.02 11.99 21.09
CA ARG A 398 19.62 12.89 22.19
C ARG A 398 19.77 14.35 21.82
N ASP A 399 20.73 14.70 20.95
CA ASP A 399 20.91 16.06 20.47
C ASP A 399 20.98 17.09 21.62
N GLY A 400 21.82 16.78 22.62
CA GLY A 400 22.01 17.63 23.81
C GLY A 400 20.88 17.60 24.85
N ARG A 401 19.87 16.73 24.71
CA ARG A 401 18.72 16.65 25.63
C ARG A 401 18.85 15.47 26.62
N PRO A 402 19.44 15.67 27.81
CA PRO A 402 19.59 14.60 28.79
C PRO A 402 18.24 14.07 29.27
N GLY A 403 18.14 12.76 29.47
CA GLY A 403 16.92 12.11 29.97
C GLY A 403 15.78 11.98 28.94
N SER A 404 16.00 12.37 27.69
CA SER A 404 14.98 12.19 26.62
C SER A 404 14.71 10.73 26.36
N PHE A 405 13.43 10.37 26.31
CA PHE A 405 12.99 9.00 26.00
C PHE A 405 12.99 8.72 24.50
N TYR A 406 12.55 9.71 23.71
CA TYR A 406 12.55 9.71 22.25
C TYR A 406 13.45 10.81 21.69
N PRO A 407 13.93 10.71 20.44
CA PRO A 407 14.80 11.72 19.82
C PRO A 407 14.23 13.14 19.81
N TRP A 408 12.91 13.30 19.69
CA TRP A 408 12.26 14.62 19.73
C TRP A 408 12.08 15.20 21.15
N GLY A 409 12.57 14.52 22.19
CA GLY A 409 12.65 15.00 23.57
C GLY A 409 11.38 14.80 24.42
N GLY A 410 10.20 14.81 23.81
CA GLY A 410 8.92 14.60 24.50
C GLY A 410 8.49 13.14 24.56
N PRO A 411 7.57 12.77 25.47
CA PRO A 411 7.08 11.39 25.61
C PRO A 411 5.99 11.01 24.59
N PHE A 412 5.47 11.98 23.82
CA PHE A 412 4.36 11.77 22.91
C PHE A 412 4.84 11.33 21.52
N LEU A 413 4.20 10.31 20.96
CA LEU A 413 4.50 9.77 19.62
C LEU A 413 3.90 10.60 18.48
N ARG A 414 3.04 11.57 18.80
CA ARG A 414 2.31 12.42 17.87
C ARG A 414 2.51 13.90 18.22
N ASN A 415 2.47 14.75 17.20
CA ASN A 415 2.44 16.20 17.38
C ASN A 415 1.03 16.71 17.75
N SER A 416 0.88 18.02 17.95
CA SER A 416 -0.40 18.68 18.28
C SER A 416 -1.51 18.51 17.23
N GLN A 417 -1.16 18.10 16.01
CA GLN A 417 -2.08 17.83 14.91
C GLN A 417 -2.45 16.34 14.81
N GLY A 418 -1.97 15.51 15.75
CA GLY A 418 -2.21 14.07 15.76
C GLY A 418 -1.34 13.27 14.79
N ALA A 419 -0.37 13.91 14.10
CA ALA A 419 0.52 13.23 13.17
C ALA A 419 1.68 12.55 13.92
N TYR A 420 2.00 11.31 13.56
CA TYR A 420 3.11 10.57 14.14
C TYR A 420 4.47 11.20 13.81
N LEU A 421 5.43 10.99 14.72
CA LEU A 421 6.76 11.59 14.69
C LEU A 421 7.85 10.64 14.15
N ALA A 422 7.54 9.36 13.95
CA ALA A 422 8.42 8.33 13.42
C ALA A 422 7.63 7.30 12.61
N ASN A 423 8.33 6.50 11.81
CA ASN A 423 7.80 5.34 11.08
C ASN A 423 7.92 4.07 11.94
N PHE A 424 6.84 3.54 12.48
CA PHE A 424 6.88 2.38 13.38
C PHE A 424 5.51 1.67 13.38
N CYS A 425 5.39 0.58 14.14
CA CYS A 425 4.12 -0.11 14.34
C CYS A 425 3.47 0.43 15.63
N PRO A 426 2.58 1.44 15.57
CA PRO A 426 1.98 1.98 16.77
C PRO A 426 1.19 0.91 17.53
N LEU A 427 1.33 0.94 18.85
CA LEU A 427 0.37 0.31 19.75
C LEU A 427 -0.96 1.02 19.54
N GLU A 428 -1.90 0.40 18.83
CA GLU A 428 -3.27 0.85 18.89
C GLU A 428 -3.87 0.38 20.22
N GLU A 429 -4.41 1.33 21.00
CA GLU A 429 -4.95 1.08 22.34
C GLU A 429 -6.00 -0.04 22.36
N GLN A 430 -6.71 -0.23 21.25
CA GLN A 430 -7.73 -1.28 21.10
C GLN A 430 -7.18 -2.71 21.07
N TYR A 431 -5.87 -2.91 20.82
CA TYR A 431 -5.22 -4.22 20.80
C TYR A 431 -4.27 -4.42 21.99
N LEU A 432 -4.31 -3.51 22.95
CA LEU A 432 -3.43 -3.52 24.11
C LEU A 432 -4.16 -4.22 25.26
N ASP A 433 -3.68 -5.39 25.64
CA ASP A 433 -4.22 -6.17 26.75
C ASP A 433 -3.15 -6.35 27.84
N ARG A 434 -3.56 -6.81 29.03
CA ARG A 434 -2.67 -7.09 30.16
C ARG A 434 -2.82 -8.54 30.57
N ASN A 435 -1.69 -9.22 30.71
CA ASN A 435 -1.70 -10.54 31.32
C ASN A 435 -1.92 -10.43 32.85
N ASP A 436 -2.04 -11.57 33.53
CA ASP A 436 -2.28 -11.64 34.97
C ASP A 436 -1.18 -10.98 35.82
N THR A 437 0.00 -10.71 35.25
CA THR A 437 1.10 -10.00 35.92
C THR A 437 1.07 -8.49 35.70
N GLY A 438 0.09 -7.98 34.94
CA GLY A 438 -0.02 -6.58 34.56
C GLY A 438 0.92 -6.16 33.42
N ALA A 439 1.66 -7.09 32.82
CA ALA A 439 2.50 -6.82 31.66
C ALA A 439 1.61 -6.62 30.42
N GLN A 440 1.86 -5.53 29.70
CA GLN A 440 1.12 -5.18 28.49
C GLN A 440 1.58 -6.07 27.33
N PHE A 441 0.63 -6.60 26.56
CA PHE A 441 0.89 -7.35 25.34
C PHE A 441 -0.11 -6.98 24.23
N TYR A 442 0.15 -7.44 23.01
CA TYR A 442 -0.72 -7.22 21.86
C TYR A 442 -1.66 -8.40 21.64
N ASP A 443 -2.96 -8.15 21.63
CA ASP A 443 -3.97 -9.09 21.13
C ASP A 443 -4.51 -8.61 19.77
N TYR A 444 -3.74 -8.88 18.71
CA TYR A 444 -4.19 -8.58 17.35
C TYR A 444 -5.25 -9.60 16.91
N PRO A 445 -6.37 -9.18 16.30
CA PRO A 445 -7.34 -10.09 15.70
C PRO A 445 -6.66 -11.06 14.74
N ASN A 446 -6.77 -12.36 15.02
CA ASN A 446 -6.12 -13.44 14.26
C ASN A 446 -4.58 -13.30 14.15
N GLY A 447 -3.93 -12.60 15.09
CA GLY A 447 -2.49 -12.32 15.07
C GLY A 447 -2.06 -11.36 13.95
N ASN A 448 -3.00 -10.67 13.29
CA ASN A 448 -2.70 -9.84 12.12
C ASN A 448 -2.11 -8.47 12.49
N LYS A 449 -0.77 -8.43 12.62
CA LYS A 449 0.01 -7.19 12.87
C LYS A 449 -0.07 -6.15 11.75
N SER A 450 -0.68 -6.46 10.60
CA SER A 450 -0.84 -5.48 9.51
C SER A 450 -1.94 -4.46 9.73
N ILE A 451 -2.84 -4.70 10.71
CA ILE A 451 -4.00 -3.85 10.95
C ILE A 451 -3.59 -2.45 11.46
N SER A 452 -2.44 -2.34 12.14
CA SER A 452 -1.90 -1.06 12.64
C SER A 452 -0.87 -0.42 11.71
N ARG A 453 -0.65 -0.98 10.52
CA ARG A 453 0.29 -0.44 9.53
C ARG A 453 -0.35 0.74 8.78
N ALA A 454 0.46 1.73 8.41
CA ALA A 454 0.09 2.98 7.74
C ALA A 454 -0.65 4.06 8.56
N VAL A 455 -1.00 3.82 9.83
CA VAL A 455 -1.59 4.87 10.68
C VAL A 455 -0.57 6.01 10.95
N ASP A 456 0.72 5.67 10.94
CA ASP A 456 1.84 6.61 11.03
C ASP A 456 2.17 7.32 9.71
N GLY A 457 1.65 6.82 8.60
CA GLY A 457 1.84 7.34 7.25
C GLY A 457 2.60 6.41 6.31
N SER A 458 3.06 5.23 6.75
CA SER A 458 3.73 4.24 5.89
C SER A 458 3.43 2.79 6.31
N VAL A 459 3.31 1.86 5.35
CA VAL A 459 3.14 0.43 5.66
C VAL A 459 4.47 -0.25 6.00
N PHE A 460 5.57 0.22 5.38
CA PHE A 460 6.92 -0.34 5.47
C PHE A 460 7.94 0.81 5.58
N LEU A 461 9.15 0.65 5.04
CA LEU A 461 10.13 1.72 4.91
C LEU A 461 9.59 2.92 4.14
N CYS A 462 10.01 4.11 4.56
CA CYS A 462 9.79 5.36 3.86
C CYS A 462 11.14 6.03 3.52
N VAL A 463 11.10 7.07 2.69
CA VAL A 463 12.29 7.85 2.30
C VAL A 463 12.91 8.48 3.55
N GLY A 464 14.25 8.55 3.62
CA GLY A 464 15.02 9.02 4.78
C GLY A 464 14.59 10.36 5.40
N LYS A 465 13.88 11.23 4.67
CA LYS A 465 13.43 12.56 5.12
C LYS A 465 11.90 12.70 5.23
N SER A 466 11.19 11.60 5.50
CA SER A 466 9.72 11.59 5.57
C SER A 466 9.15 12.20 6.86
N TYR A 467 9.93 12.19 7.94
CA TYR A 467 9.57 12.71 9.26
C TYR A 467 10.39 13.97 9.60
N TYR A 468 10.04 14.62 10.71
CA TYR A 468 10.70 15.86 11.12
C TYR A 468 12.16 15.60 11.55
N PRO A 469 13.11 16.48 11.20
CA PRO A 469 14.47 16.39 11.71
C PRO A 469 14.54 16.73 13.21
N LEU A 470 15.64 16.29 13.83
CA LEU A 470 16.11 16.79 15.13
C LEU A 470 16.70 18.22 14.99
N LEU A 471 17.14 18.85 16.10
CA LEU A 471 17.75 20.19 16.00
C LEU A 471 19.12 20.14 15.33
N ASN A 472 19.86 19.04 15.50
CA ASN A 472 21.08 18.74 14.74
C ASN A 472 20.81 18.30 13.28
N GLU A 473 19.59 18.46 12.76
CA GLU A 473 19.19 18.11 11.39
C GLU A 473 19.28 16.63 10.99
N LEU A 474 19.57 15.74 11.94
CA LEU A 474 19.44 14.29 11.73
C LEU A 474 17.96 13.92 11.58
N TYR A 475 17.67 13.00 10.68
CA TYR A 475 16.34 12.45 10.45
C TYR A 475 16.27 11.01 10.95
N GLN A 476 15.08 10.58 11.35
CA GLN A 476 14.73 9.18 11.60
C GLN A 476 15.68 8.42 12.54
N MET A 477 16.18 9.10 13.58
CA MET A 477 16.86 8.47 14.72
C MET A 477 15.89 7.63 15.61
N ALA A 478 14.71 7.27 15.09
CA ALA A 478 13.71 6.40 15.68
C ALA A 478 12.78 5.88 14.57
N GLY A 479 12.56 4.57 14.54
CA GLY A 479 11.74 3.89 13.55
C GLY A 479 12.41 3.73 12.18
N ASN A 480 11.61 3.46 11.16
CA ASN A 480 12.00 3.26 9.77
C ASN A 480 12.93 2.07 9.57
N ALA A 481 14.25 2.25 9.61
CA ALA A 481 15.21 1.16 9.62
C ALA A 481 16.02 1.19 10.92
N ALA A 482 16.04 0.06 11.65
CA ALA A 482 16.91 -0.10 12.81
C ALA A 482 18.37 -0.04 12.34
N GLU A 483 19.21 0.71 13.04
CA GLU A 483 20.57 1.02 12.58
C GLU A 483 21.59 0.10 13.24
N MET A 484 22.34 -0.67 12.44
CA MET A 484 23.46 -1.49 12.94
C MET A 484 24.50 -0.63 13.66
N THR A 485 25.08 -1.17 14.72
CA THR A 485 26.17 -0.54 15.48
C THR A 485 27.47 -1.34 15.34
N GLN A 486 28.56 -0.89 15.95
CA GLN A 486 29.82 -1.65 15.97
C GLN A 486 29.72 -3.04 16.62
N THR A 487 28.70 -3.27 17.44
CA THR A 487 28.45 -4.59 18.02
C THR A 487 27.60 -5.41 17.05
N LYS A 488 28.22 -6.43 16.43
CA LYS A 488 27.53 -7.31 15.48
C LYS A 488 26.30 -7.96 16.14
N GLY A 489 25.16 -7.82 15.47
CA GLY A 489 23.89 -8.38 15.92
C GLY A 489 23.09 -7.45 16.83
N GLU A 490 23.56 -6.23 17.07
CA GLU A 490 22.86 -5.20 17.83
C GLU A 490 22.59 -3.96 16.97
N SER A 491 21.41 -3.37 17.16
CA SER A 491 20.93 -2.21 16.42
C SER A 491 20.22 -1.21 17.33
N ARG A 492 20.09 0.03 16.86
CA ARG A 492 19.44 1.13 17.60
C ARG A 492 18.29 1.76 16.83
N GLY A 493 17.43 2.49 17.54
CA GLY A 493 16.34 3.29 16.97
C GLY A 493 15.06 2.51 16.60
N GLY A 494 15.11 1.18 16.53
CA GLY A 494 13.95 0.38 16.11
C GLY A 494 13.59 0.60 14.63
N SER A 495 12.55 -0.07 14.14
CA SER A 495 12.19 -0.11 12.72
C SER A 495 10.71 0.20 12.47
N TRP A 496 10.29 0.23 11.20
CA TRP A 496 8.89 0.29 10.79
C TRP A 496 8.02 -0.83 11.39
N ASN A 497 8.63 -1.95 11.81
CA ASN A 497 7.93 -3.08 12.42
C ASN A 497 8.10 -3.13 13.96
N SER A 498 8.64 -2.06 14.56
CA SER A 498 8.88 -1.96 16.00
C SER A 498 7.74 -1.23 16.72
N ASN A 499 7.54 -1.56 17.99
CA ASN A 499 6.57 -0.86 18.85
C ASN A 499 7.17 0.41 19.49
N GLN A 500 6.36 1.15 20.23
CA GLN A 500 6.77 2.43 20.82
C GLN A 500 7.93 2.33 21.83
N PHE A 501 8.15 1.17 22.46
CA PHE A 501 9.22 0.96 23.44
C PHE A 501 10.55 0.62 22.75
N GLU A 502 10.47 -0.03 21.60
CA GLU A 502 11.61 -0.46 20.78
C GLU A 502 12.23 0.69 19.96
N ILE A 503 11.52 1.81 19.77
CA ILE A 503 12.02 3.00 19.06
C ILE A 503 12.59 4.08 19.99
N THR A 504 12.77 3.76 21.27
CA THR A 504 13.34 4.68 22.25
C THR A 504 14.84 4.80 22.08
N ILE A 505 15.43 5.91 22.54
CA ILE A 505 16.87 6.17 22.38
C ILE A 505 17.72 5.05 23.00
N SER A 506 17.32 4.56 24.17
CA SER A 506 18.06 3.55 24.93
C SER A 506 17.72 2.11 24.52
N ALA A 507 16.75 1.88 23.63
CA ALA A 507 16.41 0.53 23.19
C ALA A 507 17.54 -0.08 22.37
N ILE A 508 17.85 -1.35 22.65
CA ILE A 508 18.74 -2.18 21.86
C ILE A 508 17.89 -3.22 21.14
N GLY A 509 17.93 -3.20 19.81
CA GLY A 509 17.35 -4.24 18.97
C GLY A 509 18.38 -5.30 18.63
N HIS A 510 17.94 -6.54 18.41
CA HIS A 510 18.83 -7.64 18.03
C HIS A 510 18.48 -8.20 16.65
N TYR A 511 19.49 -8.62 15.90
CA TYR A 511 19.33 -9.30 14.62
C TYR A 511 20.41 -10.36 14.44
N SER A 512 20.08 -11.46 13.76
CA SER A 512 21.01 -12.57 13.50
C SER A 512 21.35 -12.74 12.01
N SER A 513 20.51 -12.19 11.13
CA SER A 513 20.64 -12.30 9.68
C SER A 513 20.14 -11.02 8.99
N PRO A 514 20.50 -10.83 7.70
CA PRO A 514 19.92 -9.79 6.86
C PRO A 514 18.39 -9.87 6.91
N ASN A 515 17.74 -8.73 7.11
CA ASN A 515 16.29 -8.68 7.24
C ASN A 515 15.72 -7.32 6.78
N PRO A 516 14.40 -7.20 6.51
CA PRO A 516 13.77 -5.98 6.01
C PRO A 516 13.68 -4.80 7.00
N MET A 517 14.10 -4.99 8.25
CA MET A 517 13.97 -4.01 9.34
C MET A 517 15.30 -3.35 9.68
N THR A 518 16.42 -4.02 9.43
CA THR A 518 17.75 -3.58 9.84
C THR A 518 18.54 -3.04 8.65
N GLY A 519 18.94 -1.77 8.76
CA GLY A 519 19.85 -1.06 7.87
C GLY A 519 21.00 -0.45 8.66
N PHE A 520 21.60 0.63 8.18
CA PHE A 520 22.63 1.34 8.93
C PHE A 520 22.77 2.79 8.51
N ARG A 521 23.44 3.57 9.36
CA ARG A 521 23.89 4.92 9.09
C ARG A 521 25.40 4.97 9.20
N VAL A 522 26.02 5.82 8.38
CA VAL A 522 27.46 5.99 8.41
C VAL A 522 27.84 7.10 9.39
N PHE A 523 28.75 6.81 10.31
CA PHE A 523 29.45 7.81 11.11
C PHE A 523 30.84 8.04 10.54
N MET A 524 31.33 9.26 10.68
CA MET A 524 32.66 9.67 10.25
C MET A 524 33.41 10.26 11.43
N GLU A 525 34.60 9.73 11.69
CA GLU A 525 35.52 10.22 12.70
C GLU A 525 36.70 10.94 12.02
N ILE A 526 37.01 12.15 12.46
CA ILE A 526 38.16 12.92 12.00
C ILE A 526 39.38 12.47 12.81
N LEU A 527 40.40 11.97 12.09
CA LEU A 527 41.69 11.60 12.69
C LEU A 527 42.73 12.71 12.54
N GLU A 528 42.60 13.56 11.51
CA GLU A 528 43.46 14.72 11.27
C GLU A 528 42.67 15.81 10.53
N PHE A 529 42.67 17.04 11.07
CA PHE A 529 42.00 18.22 10.49
C PHE A 529 42.71 18.74 9.23
#